data_AF-A0A7V7WRL1-F1
#
_entry.id   AF-A0A7V7WRL1-F1
#
_cell.length_a   1.000
_cell.length_b   1.000
_cell.length_c   1.000
_cell.angle_alpha   90.00
_cell.angle_beta   90.00
_cell.angle_gamma   90.00
#
_symmetry.space_group_name_H-M   'P 1'
#
loop_
_entity.id
_entity.type
_entity.pdbx_description
1 polymer ?
#
loop_
_entity_poly.entity_id
_entity_poly.type
_entity_poly.pdbx_seq_one_letter_code
_entity_poly.pdbx_strand_id
1 'polypeptide(L)'
;MKAATTRRGLALIFALALLAACAAPGQQRAAQTFGQGVVGLILSPLMVVAGLAQGLAFLPYTLATGLDELNRGLMQAKAVSLEDSYKATYGVSLRDPRVDQRTGQVAGQSFGFGQHRPEAMSDATRAFQRLLISQGMPESKARNYVLVADYTHARGRGHILLGVVHRQVGLAPFRVRSKETGIVTTFRPENRGWSAPYERDDDGKLLDEVIDWAGVEYSVLQQDKAVAILMVIAAESIKSGKRSPEYWQIEKRWIAGETTAIMAESSGKVQKALAVR
;
A
#
# COMPACT_ATOMS: atom_id res chain seq x y z
N MET A 1 -21.68 33.33 72.89
CA MET A 1 -20.23 33.19 72.67
C MET A 1 -19.86 31.72 72.66
N LYS A 2 -19.07 31.34 71.65
CA LYS A 2 -18.24 30.13 71.49
C LYS A 2 -18.92 28.79 71.11
N ALA A 3 -18.51 28.38 69.90
CA ALA A 3 -18.82 27.19 69.15
C ALA A 3 -18.24 25.89 69.75
N ALA A 4 -18.93 24.79 69.50
CA ALA A 4 -18.39 23.44 69.53
C ALA A 4 -18.37 22.88 68.11
N THR A 5 -17.19 22.82 67.51
CA THR A 5 -16.94 22.29 66.16
C THR A 5 -16.78 20.78 66.24
N THR A 6 -17.79 20.01 65.82
CA THR A 6 -17.75 18.55 65.83
C THR A 6 -17.45 17.98 64.44
N ARG A 7 -16.33 17.28 64.37
CA ARG A 7 -15.92 16.22 63.42
C ARG A 7 -17.06 15.64 62.56
N ARG A 8 -17.27 16.16 61.34
CA ARG A 8 -17.96 15.47 60.24
C ARG A 8 -17.40 15.96 58.90
N GLY A 9 -16.20 15.51 58.55
CA GLY A 9 -15.53 15.98 57.34
C GLY A 9 -14.48 15.04 56.76
N LEU A 10 -14.50 13.75 57.12
CA LEU A 10 -13.52 12.79 56.60
C LEU A 10 -14.11 11.47 56.08
N ALA A 11 -15.44 11.32 56.08
CA ALA A 11 -16.11 10.10 55.61
C ALA A 11 -16.66 10.21 54.17
N LEU A 12 -16.66 11.40 53.57
CA LEU A 12 -17.23 11.61 52.22
C LEU A 12 -16.20 11.53 51.08
N ILE A 13 -14.90 11.56 51.39
CA ILE A 13 -13.82 11.50 50.37
C ILE A 13 -13.47 10.06 49.99
N PHE A 14 -13.76 9.07 50.84
CA PHE A 14 -13.51 7.66 50.55
C PHE A 14 -14.61 6.99 49.71
N ALA A 15 -15.82 7.58 49.64
CA ALA A 15 -16.95 7.02 48.89
C ALA A 15 -16.96 7.43 47.40
N LEU A 16 -16.29 8.52 47.01
CA LEU A 16 -16.17 8.92 45.59
C LEU A 16 -15.01 8.24 44.85
N ALA A 17 -14.06 7.61 45.56
CA ALA A 17 -12.96 6.86 44.95
C ALA A 17 -13.34 5.42 44.56
N LEU A 18 -14.50 4.91 45.01
CA LEU A 18 -14.94 3.53 44.78
C LEU A 18 -15.95 3.36 43.63
N LEU A 19 -16.38 4.44 42.98
CA LEU A 19 -17.26 4.40 41.80
C LEU A 19 -16.53 4.57 40.45
N ALA A 20 -15.19 4.66 40.46
CA ALA A 20 -14.37 4.72 39.24
C ALA A 20 -13.73 3.36 38.85
N ALA A 21 -14.12 2.26 39.50
CA ALA A 21 -13.47 0.94 39.34
C ALA A 21 -14.30 -0.11 38.58
N CYS A 22 -15.35 0.28 37.86
CA CYS A 22 -16.06 -0.58 36.91
C CYS A 22 -16.11 0.01 35.50
N ALA A 23 -14.99 0.57 35.04
CA ALA A 23 -14.73 0.72 33.61
C ALA A 23 -14.01 -0.55 33.15
N ALA A 24 -14.66 -1.30 32.24
CA ALA A 24 -14.11 -2.51 31.64
C ALA A 24 -12.68 -2.26 31.13
N PRO A 25 -11.68 -3.07 31.55
CA PRO A 25 -10.33 -2.90 31.08
C PRO A 25 -10.23 -3.44 29.65
N GLY A 26 -9.90 -2.57 28.70
CA GLY A 26 -9.19 -3.00 27.49
C GLY A 26 -9.84 -2.72 26.15
N GLN A 27 -10.25 -1.48 25.87
CA GLN A 27 -10.52 -1.05 24.48
C GLN A 27 -9.41 -0.14 23.88
N GLN A 28 -8.34 0.14 24.63
CA GLN A 28 -7.20 0.96 24.18
C GLN A 28 -5.90 0.17 23.93
N ARG A 29 -5.90 -1.16 24.07
CA ARG A 29 -4.75 -2.01 23.68
C ARG A 29 -4.89 -2.70 22.32
N ALA A 30 -6.08 -2.72 21.72
CA ALA A 30 -6.28 -3.37 20.41
C ALA A 30 -5.61 -2.62 19.25
N ALA A 31 -5.42 -1.29 19.33
CA ALA A 31 -4.83 -0.54 18.22
C ALA A 31 -3.29 -0.68 18.11
N GLN A 32 -2.59 -1.07 19.18
CA GLN A 32 -1.12 -1.18 19.16
C GLN A 32 -0.61 -2.61 18.90
N THR A 33 -1.47 -3.62 19.00
CA THR A 33 -1.07 -5.03 18.78
C THR A 33 -1.34 -5.52 17.35
N PHE A 34 -2.15 -4.80 16.56
CA PHE A 34 -2.48 -5.22 15.19
C PHE A 34 -1.36 -4.99 14.16
N GLY A 35 -0.31 -4.23 14.51
CA GLY A 35 0.86 -3.99 13.64
C GLY A 35 2.11 -4.78 13.98
N GLN A 36 2.19 -5.43 15.16
CA GLN A 36 3.45 -6.05 15.63
C GLN A 36 3.51 -7.57 15.48
N GLY A 37 2.40 -8.27 15.22
CA GLY A 37 2.39 -9.74 15.13
C GLY A 37 2.99 -10.34 13.85
N VAL A 38 3.36 -9.51 12.87
CA VAL A 38 3.67 -9.95 11.50
C VAL A 38 4.99 -9.36 10.97
N VAL A 39 5.50 -8.29 11.58
CA VAL A 39 6.81 -7.71 11.27
C VAL A 39 7.88 -8.69 11.76
N GLY A 40 8.42 -9.51 10.85
CA GLY A 40 9.43 -10.53 11.17
C GLY A 40 9.14 -11.94 10.65
N LEU A 41 8.05 -12.15 9.90
CA LEU A 41 7.82 -13.45 9.26
C LEU A 41 8.83 -13.69 8.13
N ILE A 42 9.65 -14.73 8.30
CA ILE A 42 10.39 -15.34 7.20
C ILE A 42 9.39 -16.20 6.43
N LEU A 43 9.13 -15.81 5.19
CA LEU A 43 8.08 -16.43 4.38
C LEU A 43 8.58 -17.74 3.78
N SER A 44 7.88 -18.84 4.05
CA SER A 44 8.06 -20.06 3.25
C SER A 44 7.61 -19.84 1.80
N PRO A 45 8.08 -20.62 0.82
CA PRO A 45 7.62 -20.49 -0.56
C PRO A 45 6.10 -20.61 -0.74
N LEU A 46 5.44 -21.49 0.02
CA LEU A 46 3.98 -21.61 -0.01
C LEU A 46 3.30 -20.33 0.49
N MET A 47 3.87 -19.67 1.51
CA MET A 47 3.38 -18.38 1.99
C MET A 47 3.59 -17.27 0.96
N VAL A 48 4.68 -17.33 0.17
CA VAL A 48 4.88 -16.40 -0.96
C VAL A 48 3.79 -16.60 -2.00
N VAL A 49 3.47 -17.85 -2.37
CA VAL A 49 2.36 -18.15 -3.31
C VAL A 49 1.01 -17.66 -2.78
N ALA A 50 0.67 -18.02 -1.55
CA ALA A 50 -0.58 -17.64 -0.92
C ALA A 50 -0.70 -16.11 -0.75
N GLY A 51 0.41 -15.46 -0.42
CA GLY A 51 0.54 -14.02 -0.32
C GLY A 51 0.34 -13.31 -1.65
N LEU A 52 1.03 -13.76 -2.71
CA LEU A 52 0.87 -13.21 -4.07
C LEU A 52 -0.60 -13.19 -4.53
N ALA A 53 -1.37 -14.23 -4.22
CA ALA A 53 -2.78 -14.30 -4.55
C ALA A 53 -3.62 -13.18 -3.88
N GLN A 54 -3.15 -12.64 -2.76
CA GLN A 54 -3.80 -11.50 -2.09
C GLN A 54 -3.46 -10.15 -2.71
N GLY A 55 -2.48 -10.12 -3.62
CA GLY A 55 -2.13 -8.92 -4.36
C GLY A 55 -1.39 -7.89 -3.50
N LEU A 56 -1.60 -6.59 -3.74
CA LEU A 56 -0.85 -5.48 -3.14
C LEU A 56 -0.82 -5.52 -1.61
N ALA A 57 -1.87 -6.07 -0.99
CA ALA A 57 -1.96 -6.20 0.46
C ALA A 57 -0.82 -7.04 1.07
N PHE A 58 -0.20 -7.92 0.28
CA PHE A 58 0.92 -8.77 0.70
C PHE A 58 2.24 -8.00 0.84
N LEU A 59 2.35 -6.81 0.23
CA LEU A 59 3.60 -6.06 0.18
C LEU A 59 4.30 -5.89 1.54
N PRO A 60 3.62 -5.50 2.64
CA PRO A 60 4.28 -5.32 3.94
C PRO A 60 4.90 -6.60 4.52
N TYR A 61 4.35 -7.77 4.17
CA TYR A 61 4.79 -9.07 4.69
C TYR A 61 6.14 -9.51 4.10
N THR A 62 6.54 -8.89 2.99
CA THR A 62 7.79 -9.23 2.31
C THR A 62 9.02 -8.55 2.93
N LEU A 63 8.81 -7.53 3.77
CA LEU A 63 9.89 -6.68 4.29
C LEU A 63 10.90 -7.43 5.16
N ALA A 64 10.45 -8.45 5.89
CA ALA A 64 11.32 -9.25 6.76
C ALA A 64 12.13 -10.32 6.00
N THR A 65 11.70 -10.67 4.78
CA THR A 65 12.33 -11.71 3.97
C THR A 65 13.43 -11.09 3.09
N GLY A 66 14.54 -11.83 2.93
CA GLY A 66 15.65 -11.42 2.06
C GLY A 66 15.32 -11.54 0.57
N LEU A 67 16.01 -10.79 -0.28
CA LEU A 67 15.78 -10.78 -1.72
C LEU A 67 15.90 -12.16 -2.38
N ASP A 68 16.94 -12.92 -2.02
CA ASP A 68 17.16 -14.27 -2.57
C ASP A 68 16.03 -15.24 -2.21
N GLU A 69 15.53 -15.19 -0.97
CA GLU A 69 14.45 -16.06 -0.51
C GLU A 69 13.12 -15.70 -1.17
N LEU A 70 12.81 -14.41 -1.25
CA LEU A 70 11.65 -13.93 -2.00
C LEU A 70 11.72 -14.36 -3.46
N ASN A 71 12.86 -14.15 -4.12
CA ASN A 71 13.01 -14.51 -5.53
C ASN A 71 12.86 -16.02 -5.74
N ARG A 72 13.42 -16.85 -4.86
CA ARG A 72 13.20 -18.31 -4.90
C ARG A 72 11.72 -18.66 -4.75
N GLY A 73 11.01 -18.04 -3.81
CA GLY A 73 9.57 -18.23 -3.63
C GLY A 73 8.77 -17.88 -4.90
N LEU A 74 9.08 -16.75 -5.53
CA LEU A 74 8.45 -16.31 -6.79
C LEU A 74 8.73 -17.28 -7.94
N MET A 75 9.98 -17.74 -8.07
CA MET A 75 10.36 -18.70 -9.11
C MET A 75 9.66 -20.04 -8.94
N GLN A 76 9.52 -20.52 -7.70
CA GLN A 76 8.75 -21.74 -7.40
C GLN A 76 7.26 -21.56 -7.69
N ALA A 77 6.72 -20.35 -7.47
CA ALA A 77 5.36 -19.98 -7.82
C ALA A 77 5.12 -19.83 -9.33
N LYS A 78 6.18 -19.87 -10.17
CA LYS A 78 6.15 -19.50 -11.59
C LYS A 78 5.62 -18.07 -11.82
N ALA A 79 5.86 -17.18 -10.86
CA ALA A 79 5.54 -15.77 -10.94
C ALA A 79 6.67 -14.99 -11.65
N VAL A 80 6.41 -13.72 -11.99
CA VAL A 80 7.45 -12.79 -12.44
C VAL A 80 8.58 -12.75 -11.41
N SER A 81 9.82 -12.88 -11.88
CA SER A 81 10.99 -12.94 -11.01
C SER A 81 11.33 -11.56 -10.43
N LEU A 82 11.96 -11.52 -9.25
CA LEU A 82 12.54 -10.28 -8.75
C LEU A 82 13.71 -9.81 -9.61
N GLU A 83 14.44 -10.73 -10.25
CA GLU A 83 15.49 -10.39 -11.21
C GLU A 83 14.96 -9.51 -12.36
N ASP A 84 13.82 -9.89 -12.96
CA ASP A 84 13.21 -9.12 -14.05
C ASP A 84 12.68 -7.77 -13.55
N SER A 85 12.08 -7.76 -12.36
CA SER A 85 11.61 -6.53 -11.72
C SER A 85 12.77 -5.57 -11.41
N TYR A 86 13.89 -6.05 -10.90
CA TYR A 86 15.08 -5.24 -10.62
C TYR A 86 15.67 -4.64 -11.90
N LYS A 87 15.76 -5.44 -12.97
CA LYS A 87 16.19 -4.93 -14.28
C LYS A 87 15.23 -3.86 -14.81
N ALA A 88 13.93 -4.06 -14.71
CA ALA A 88 12.93 -3.10 -15.19
C ALA A 88 12.90 -1.80 -14.36
N THR A 89 13.12 -1.91 -13.04
CA THR A 89 13.00 -0.81 -12.08
C THR A 89 14.29 -0.02 -11.95
N TYR A 90 15.42 -0.72 -11.76
CA TYR A 90 16.71 -0.14 -11.38
C TYR A 90 17.78 -0.27 -12.47
N GLY A 91 17.52 -1.04 -13.52
CA GLY A 91 18.48 -1.27 -14.60
C GLY A 91 19.67 -2.15 -14.18
N VAL A 92 19.58 -2.87 -13.06
CA VAL A 92 20.64 -3.74 -12.53
C VAL A 92 20.10 -5.16 -12.27
N SER A 93 21.01 -6.13 -12.23
CA SER A 93 20.68 -7.49 -11.78
C SER A 93 20.48 -7.52 -10.26
N LEU A 94 19.64 -8.43 -9.76
CA LEU A 94 19.47 -8.66 -8.33
C LEU A 94 20.77 -9.09 -7.64
N ARG A 95 21.67 -9.72 -8.41
CA ARG A 95 23.00 -10.19 -7.94
C ARG A 95 24.12 -9.17 -8.17
N ASP A 96 23.81 -7.96 -8.63
CA ASP A 96 24.81 -6.91 -8.76
C ASP A 96 25.42 -6.60 -7.38
N PRO A 97 26.75 -6.50 -7.23
CA PRO A 97 27.41 -6.29 -5.94
C PRO A 97 27.02 -4.97 -5.26
N ARG A 98 26.40 -4.04 -6.00
CA ARG A 98 25.87 -2.78 -5.45
C ARG A 98 24.52 -2.94 -4.77
N VAL A 99 23.84 -4.08 -4.93
CA VAL A 99 22.52 -4.34 -4.36
C VAL A 99 22.67 -4.90 -2.94
N ASP A 100 22.17 -4.15 -1.96
CA ASP A 100 22.03 -4.64 -0.58
C ASP A 100 20.94 -5.73 -0.55
N GLN A 101 21.32 -6.97 -0.25
CA GLN A 101 20.39 -8.12 -0.24
C GLN A 101 19.30 -8.03 0.84
N ARG A 102 19.51 -7.22 1.87
CA ARG A 102 18.54 -7.01 2.96
C ARG A 102 17.59 -5.87 2.66
N THR A 103 18.05 -4.72 2.19
CA THR A 103 17.19 -3.55 1.95
C THR A 103 16.72 -3.42 0.51
N GLY A 104 17.42 -4.08 -0.41
CA GLY A 104 17.23 -3.98 -1.84
C GLY A 104 17.80 -2.72 -2.48
N GLN A 105 18.43 -1.83 -1.68
CA GLN A 105 18.97 -0.57 -2.17
C GLN A 105 20.16 -0.81 -3.11
N VAL A 106 20.23 0.00 -4.16
CA VAL A 106 21.36 -0.03 -5.11
C VAL A 106 22.31 1.11 -4.80
N ALA A 107 23.55 0.79 -4.42
CA ALA A 107 24.56 1.78 -4.09
C ALA A 107 24.79 2.77 -5.26
N GLY A 108 24.79 4.07 -4.93
CA GLY A 108 24.97 5.15 -5.91
C GLY A 108 23.72 5.49 -6.73
N GLN A 109 22.58 4.86 -6.46
CA GLN A 109 21.30 5.21 -7.05
C GLN A 109 20.35 5.73 -5.97
N SER A 110 19.49 6.69 -6.35
CA SER A 110 18.41 7.19 -5.49
C SER A 110 17.09 7.04 -6.22
N PHE A 111 16.38 5.94 -5.95
CA PHE A 111 15.04 5.71 -6.45
C PHE A 111 14.07 5.83 -5.29
N GLY A 112 13.34 6.95 -5.24
CA GLY A 112 12.60 7.34 -4.05
C GLY A 112 11.10 7.29 -4.23
N PHE A 113 10.47 6.12 -4.08
CA PHE A 113 9.02 6.06 -3.84
C PHE A 113 8.66 6.51 -2.41
N GLY A 114 9.56 6.23 -1.47
CA GLY A 114 9.49 6.68 -0.07
C GLY A 114 10.00 8.11 0.21
N GLN A 115 10.44 8.85 -0.82
CA GLN A 115 11.04 10.18 -0.67
C GLN A 115 10.07 11.35 -0.90
N HIS A 116 8.75 11.10 -0.96
CA HIS A 116 7.71 12.10 -1.25
C HIS A 116 8.01 12.96 -2.50
N ARG A 117 8.52 12.35 -3.57
CA ARG A 117 8.77 13.05 -4.83
C ARG A 117 7.54 12.99 -5.74
N PRO A 118 7.08 14.11 -6.31
CA PRO A 118 5.93 14.12 -7.23
C PRO A 118 6.07 13.14 -8.40
N GLU A 119 7.30 12.91 -8.87
CA GLU A 119 7.63 12.09 -10.03
C GLU A 119 7.66 10.59 -9.71
N ALA A 120 7.71 10.23 -8.42
CA ALA A 120 7.93 8.85 -8.00
C ALA A 120 6.95 7.88 -8.66
N MET A 121 5.65 8.17 -8.59
CA MET A 121 4.60 7.32 -9.16
C MET A 121 4.70 7.19 -10.68
N SER A 122 5.07 8.28 -11.37
CA SER A 122 5.28 8.27 -12.82
C SER A 122 6.50 7.43 -13.19
N ASP A 123 7.59 7.51 -12.41
CA ASP A 123 8.78 6.68 -12.60
C ASP A 123 8.50 5.19 -12.39
N ALA A 124 7.77 4.83 -11.32
CA ALA A 124 7.39 3.42 -11.14
C ALA A 124 6.39 2.94 -12.15
N THR A 125 5.44 3.78 -12.61
CA THR A 125 4.56 3.40 -13.71
C THR A 125 5.38 3.06 -14.95
N ARG A 126 6.40 3.85 -15.27
CA ARG A 126 7.28 3.55 -16.41
C ARG A 126 8.07 2.26 -16.19
N ALA A 127 8.61 2.02 -15.00
CA ALA A 127 9.27 0.77 -14.64
C ALA A 127 8.33 -0.43 -14.75
N PHE A 128 7.12 -0.31 -14.24
CA PHE A 128 6.09 -1.32 -14.29
C PHE A 128 5.72 -1.67 -15.74
N GLN A 129 5.52 -0.67 -16.58
CA GLN A 129 5.24 -0.88 -18.00
C GLN A 129 6.40 -1.59 -18.72
N ARG A 130 7.66 -1.23 -18.40
CA ARG A 130 8.83 -1.97 -18.91
C ARG A 130 8.84 -3.43 -18.46
N LEU A 131 8.45 -3.70 -17.21
CA LEU A 131 8.32 -5.06 -16.70
C LEU A 131 7.23 -5.83 -17.47
N LEU A 132 6.05 -5.25 -17.66
CA LEU A 132 4.99 -5.92 -18.42
C LEU A 132 5.44 -6.25 -19.85
N ILE A 133 6.18 -5.34 -20.50
CA ILE A 133 6.75 -5.55 -21.83
C ILE A 133 7.78 -6.69 -21.82
N SER A 134 8.68 -6.72 -20.83
CA SER A 134 9.67 -7.81 -20.72
C SER A 134 9.03 -9.17 -20.46
N GLN A 135 7.84 -9.19 -19.86
CA GLN A 135 7.01 -10.39 -19.68
C GLN A 135 6.15 -10.73 -20.91
N GLY A 136 6.36 -10.07 -22.05
CA GLY A 136 5.73 -10.38 -23.33
C GLY A 136 4.43 -9.61 -23.63
N MET A 137 4.04 -8.65 -22.79
CA MET A 137 2.90 -7.79 -23.11
C MET A 137 3.27 -6.80 -24.24
N PRO A 138 2.43 -6.65 -25.29
CA PRO A 138 2.65 -5.63 -26.30
C PRO A 138 2.72 -4.23 -25.68
N GLU A 139 3.65 -3.39 -26.13
CA GLU A 139 3.84 -2.04 -25.60
C GLU A 139 2.56 -1.20 -25.64
N SER A 140 1.76 -1.32 -26.70
CA SER A 140 0.48 -0.64 -26.84
C SER A 140 -0.52 -1.01 -25.75
N LYS A 141 -0.47 -2.24 -25.23
CA LYS A 141 -1.30 -2.69 -24.09
C LYS A 141 -0.68 -2.31 -22.75
N ALA A 142 0.65 -2.43 -22.62
CA ALA A 142 1.36 -2.13 -21.38
C ALA A 142 1.13 -0.68 -20.93
N ARG A 143 1.07 0.26 -21.88
CA ARG A 143 0.79 1.69 -21.65
C ARG A 143 -0.54 1.99 -20.96
N ASN A 144 -1.48 1.02 -20.94
CA ASN A 144 -2.75 1.16 -20.25
C ASN A 144 -2.67 0.81 -18.77
N TYR A 145 -1.59 0.20 -18.30
CA TYR A 145 -1.44 -0.16 -16.90
C TYR A 145 -0.63 0.90 -16.16
N VAL A 146 -1.22 1.42 -15.09
CA VAL A 146 -0.68 2.55 -14.32
C VAL A 146 -0.69 2.21 -12.83
N LEU A 147 0.39 2.56 -12.14
CA LEU A 147 0.41 2.56 -10.69
C LEU A 147 -0.13 3.91 -10.21
N VAL A 148 -0.97 3.86 -9.19
CA VAL A 148 -1.57 5.05 -8.59
C VAL A 148 -1.41 5.03 -7.09
N ALA A 149 -1.41 6.21 -6.47
CA ALA A 149 -1.52 6.30 -5.03
C ALA A 149 -2.17 7.59 -4.53
N ASP A 150 -2.85 7.47 -3.40
CA ASP A 150 -3.36 8.60 -2.63
C ASP A 150 -2.46 8.86 -1.41
N TYR A 151 -1.79 10.01 -1.44
CA TYR A 151 -0.84 10.48 -0.43
C TYR A 151 -1.48 11.39 0.64
N THR A 152 -2.80 11.61 0.61
CA THR A 152 -3.51 12.56 1.48
C THR A 152 -3.17 12.37 2.96
N HIS A 153 -3.00 11.11 3.39
CA HIS A 153 -2.72 10.76 4.79
C HIS A 153 -1.27 10.35 5.06
N ALA A 154 -0.37 10.47 4.08
CA ALA A 154 1.01 10.00 4.20
C ALA A 154 1.81 10.78 5.25
N ARG A 155 1.73 12.13 5.25
CA ARG A 155 2.45 12.96 6.22
C ARG A 155 1.84 12.94 7.63
N GLY A 156 0.51 12.90 7.72
CA GLY A 156 -0.18 13.03 9.01
C GLY A 156 -0.34 11.71 9.76
N ARG A 157 -0.50 10.59 9.03
CA ARG A 157 -0.75 9.27 9.63
C ARG A 157 0.24 8.20 9.20
N GLY A 158 1.14 8.50 8.27
CA GLY A 158 2.03 7.48 7.70
C GLY A 158 1.31 6.51 6.77
N HIS A 159 0.04 6.73 6.41
CA HIS A 159 -0.74 5.78 5.62
C HIS A 159 -0.79 6.20 4.14
N ILE A 160 -0.70 5.23 3.22
CA ILE A 160 -0.88 5.43 1.77
C ILE A 160 -1.83 4.39 1.19
N LEU A 161 -2.69 4.81 0.26
CA LEU A 161 -3.54 3.90 -0.52
C LEU A 161 -2.92 3.72 -1.89
N LEU A 162 -2.49 2.50 -2.19
CA LEU A 162 -1.91 2.11 -3.48
C LEU A 162 -2.97 1.46 -4.37
N GLY A 163 -2.82 1.60 -5.68
CA GLY A 163 -3.63 0.91 -6.66
C GLY A 163 -2.87 0.56 -7.93
N VAL A 164 -3.35 -0.48 -8.62
CA VAL A 164 -3.00 -0.81 -10.00
C VAL A 164 -4.26 -0.61 -10.83
N VAL A 165 -4.19 0.19 -11.88
CA VAL A 165 -5.34 0.46 -12.74
C VAL A 165 -5.06 0.13 -14.19
N HIS A 166 -6.10 -0.33 -14.89
CA HIS A 166 -6.16 -0.30 -16.34
C HIS A 166 -6.88 0.98 -16.77
N ARG A 167 -6.11 1.91 -17.32
CA ARG A 167 -6.56 3.19 -17.87
C ARG A 167 -6.89 3.04 -19.34
N GLN A 168 -8.17 3.23 -19.70
CA GLN A 168 -8.68 2.99 -21.06
C GLN A 168 -7.97 3.86 -22.11
N VAL A 169 -7.62 5.09 -21.75
CA VAL A 169 -6.93 6.05 -22.62
C VAL A 169 -5.40 5.89 -22.63
N GLY A 170 -4.86 4.95 -21.84
CA GLY A 170 -3.43 4.77 -21.64
C GLY A 170 -2.71 6.05 -21.21
N LEU A 171 -1.70 6.45 -21.99
CA LEU A 171 -0.91 7.66 -21.74
C LEU A 171 -1.50 8.94 -22.39
N ALA A 172 -2.67 8.84 -23.05
CA ALA A 172 -3.30 10.02 -23.62
C ALA A 172 -3.83 10.94 -22.51
N PRO A 173 -3.86 12.27 -22.75
CA PRO A 173 -4.49 13.20 -21.82
C PRO A 173 -5.98 12.90 -21.61
N PHE A 174 -6.48 13.15 -20.41
CA PHE A 174 -7.91 13.00 -20.09
C PHE A 174 -8.43 14.18 -19.28
N ARG A 175 -9.74 14.44 -19.39
CA ARG A 175 -10.42 15.56 -18.74
C ARG A 175 -11.30 15.03 -17.61
N VAL A 176 -11.04 15.47 -16.39
CA VAL A 176 -11.73 15.01 -15.18
C VAL A 176 -11.94 16.16 -14.21
N ARG A 177 -12.86 16.01 -13.28
CA ARG A 177 -12.92 16.89 -12.11
C ARG A 177 -11.74 16.58 -11.19
N SER A 178 -10.82 17.54 -11.02
CA SER A 178 -9.67 17.39 -10.13
C SER A 178 -10.12 17.03 -8.72
N LYS A 179 -9.47 16.02 -8.12
CA LYS A 179 -9.74 15.59 -6.73
C LYS A 179 -9.24 16.62 -5.70
N GLU A 180 -8.25 17.43 -6.07
CA GLU A 180 -7.67 18.45 -5.21
C GLU A 180 -8.47 19.75 -5.25
N THR A 181 -8.92 20.17 -6.43
CA THR A 181 -9.53 21.50 -6.61
C THR A 181 -11.03 21.47 -6.92
N GLY A 182 -11.58 20.31 -7.30
CA GLY A 182 -12.97 20.20 -7.76
C GLY A 182 -13.23 20.84 -9.13
N ILE A 183 -12.20 21.38 -9.80
CA ILE A 183 -12.30 22.04 -11.10
C ILE A 183 -12.01 21.02 -12.21
N VAL A 184 -12.77 21.10 -13.30
CA VAL A 184 -12.53 20.28 -14.48
C VAL A 184 -11.18 20.64 -15.09
N THR A 185 -10.28 19.66 -15.13
CA THR A 185 -8.87 19.81 -15.51
C THR A 185 -8.50 18.72 -16.51
N THR A 186 -7.69 19.07 -17.51
CA THR A 186 -7.09 18.08 -18.41
C THR A 186 -5.74 17.67 -17.84
N PHE A 187 -5.61 16.41 -17.42
CA PHE A 187 -4.36 15.85 -16.93
C PHE A 187 -3.60 15.13 -18.04
N ARG A 188 -2.30 15.37 -18.07
CA ARG A 188 -1.29 14.72 -18.90
C ARG A 188 -0.33 13.92 -18.01
N PRO A 189 0.43 12.94 -18.52
CA PRO A 189 1.31 12.09 -17.72
C PRO A 189 2.31 12.82 -16.80
N GLU A 190 2.70 14.04 -17.16
CA GLU A 190 3.57 14.93 -16.39
C GLU A 190 2.88 15.64 -15.22
N ASN A 191 1.54 15.65 -15.18
CA ASN A 191 0.79 16.30 -14.13
C ASN A 191 0.57 15.36 -12.94
N ARG A 192 0.76 15.88 -11.71
CA ARG A 192 0.53 15.11 -10.48
C ARG A 192 -0.85 14.43 -10.42
N GLY A 193 -1.89 15.13 -10.88
CA GLY A 193 -3.26 14.59 -10.91
C GLY A 193 -3.41 13.38 -11.83
N TRP A 194 -2.54 13.19 -12.82
CA TRP A 194 -2.59 12.01 -13.70
C TRP A 194 -2.29 10.70 -12.95
N SER A 195 -1.48 10.76 -11.90
CA SER A 195 -1.11 9.62 -11.06
C SER A 195 -2.16 9.26 -10.00
N ALA A 196 -3.31 9.93 -10.01
CA ALA A 196 -4.50 9.54 -9.27
C ALA A 196 -5.43 8.70 -10.15
N PRO A 197 -6.21 7.76 -9.57
CA PRO A 197 -7.21 7.01 -10.33
C PRO A 197 -8.48 7.84 -10.54
N TYR A 198 -9.22 7.60 -11.62
CA TYR A 198 -10.52 8.22 -11.87
C TYR A 198 -11.47 7.21 -12.51
N GLU A 199 -12.62 6.96 -11.87
CA GLU A 199 -13.59 6.00 -12.42
C GLU A 199 -14.10 6.46 -13.79
N ARG A 200 -14.44 7.74 -13.91
CA ARG A 200 -15.00 8.32 -15.13
C ARG A 200 -14.36 9.66 -15.47
N ASP A 201 -14.33 9.97 -16.76
CA ASP A 201 -14.00 11.29 -17.26
C ASP A 201 -15.16 12.29 -17.06
N ASP A 202 -14.94 13.55 -17.42
CA ASP A 202 -15.95 14.62 -17.34
C ASP A 202 -17.17 14.37 -18.24
N ASP A 203 -17.03 13.52 -19.26
CA ASP A 203 -18.11 13.11 -20.17
C ASP A 203 -18.84 11.84 -19.68
N GLY A 204 -18.47 11.30 -18.51
CA GLY A 204 -19.08 10.11 -17.90
C GLY A 204 -18.60 8.77 -18.47
N LYS A 205 -17.60 8.76 -19.37
CA LYS A 205 -17.02 7.51 -19.90
C LYS A 205 -16.10 6.89 -18.86
N LEU A 206 -16.09 5.55 -18.81
CA LEU A 206 -15.18 4.80 -17.95
C LEU A 206 -13.73 5.14 -18.32
N LEU A 207 -12.95 5.57 -17.33
CA LEU A 207 -11.56 5.99 -17.53
C LEU A 207 -10.60 4.96 -16.94
N ASP A 208 -10.71 4.68 -15.64
CA ASP A 208 -9.89 3.67 -14.96
C ASP A 208 -10.75 2.49 -14.48
N GLU A 209 -10.21 1.28 -14.66
CA GLU A 209 -10.68 0.06 -14.01
C GLU A 209 -9.62 -0.39 -13.00
N VAL A 210 -10.00 -0.55 -11.73
CA VAL A 210 -9.04 -0.93 -10.69
C VAL A 210 -8.86 -2.43 -10.67
N ILE A 211 -7.60 -2.85 -10.81
CA ILE A 211 -7.17 -4.25 -10.83
C ILE A 211 -6.97 -4.72 -9.40
N ASP A 212 -6.22 -3.93 -8.64
CA ASP A 212 -5.88 -4.23 -7.26
C ASP A 212 -5.59 -2.98 -6.44
N TRP A 213 -5.70 -3.08 -5.12
CA TRP A 213 -5.44 -1.99 -4.19
C TRP A 213 -4.96 -2.50 -2.83
N ALA A 214 -4.27 -1.62 -2.11
CA ALA A 214 -3.96 -1.86 -0.70
C ALA A 214 -3.74 -0.54 0.05
N GLY A 215 -4.31 -0.45 1.25
CA GLY A 215 -3.79 0.45 2.27
C GLY A 215 -2.52 -0.15 2.87
N VAL A 216 -1.41 0.60 2.89
CA VAL A 216 -0.16 0.20 3.53
C VAL A 216 0.50 1.37 4.28
N GLU A 217 1.46 1.04 5.14
CA GLU A 217 2.32 2.02 5.77
C GLU A 217 3.24 2.62 4.71
N TYR A 218 3.32 3.95 4.67
CA TYR A 218 4.12 4.68 3.70
C TYR A 218 5.61 4.33 3.81
N SER A 219 6.08 4.02 5.02
CA SER A 219 7.46 3.58 5.28
C SER A 219 7.84 2.30 4.54
N VAL A 220 6.88 1.44 4.17
CA VAL A 220 7.11 0.24 3.35
C VAL A 220 7.77 0.62 2.02
N LEU A 221 7.39 1.75 1.43
CA LEU A 221 7.86 2.23 0.13
C LEU A 221 9.22 2.93 0.20
N GLN A 222 9.83 3.02 1.37
CA GLN A 222 11.21 3.53 1.55
C GLN A 222 12.27 2.46 1.23
N GLN A 223 11.87 1.19 1.12
CA GLN A 223 12.76 0.10 0.75
C GLN A 223 12.64 -0.21 -0.75
N ASP A 224 13.77 -0.21 -1.46
CA ASP A 224 13.80 -0.51 -2.88
C ASP A 224 13.29 -1.93 -3.18
N LYS A 225 13.58 -2.90 -2.32
CA LYS A 225 12.98 -4.23 -2.49
C LYS A 225 11.46 -4.21 -2.49
N ALA A 226 10.84 -3.38 -1.65
CA ALA A 226 9.38 -3.30 -1.60
C ALA A 226 8.82 -2.73 -2.91
N VAL A 227 9.49 -1.74 -3.50
CA VAL A 227 9.10 -1.20 -4.80
C VAL A 227 9.25 -2.26 -5.90
N ALA A 228 10.34 -3.02 -5.93
CA ALA A 228 10.50 -4.12 -6.89
C ALA A 228 9.42 -5.22 -6.71
N ILE A 229 9.09 -5.57 -5.47
CA ILE A 229 8.06 -6.56 -5.15
C ILE A 229 6.67 -6.03 -5.53
N LEU A 230 6.40 -4.74 -5.32
CA LEU A 230 5.18 -4.07 -5.77
C LEU A 230 4.97 -4.28 -7.27
N MET A 231 6.03 -4.14 -8.10
CA MET A 231 5.92 -4.37 -9.54
C MET A 231 5.55 -5.82 -9.86
N VAL A 232 6.17 -6.79 -9.18
CA VAL A 232 5.88 -8.22 -9.34
C VAL A 232 4.41 -8.51 -8.99
N ILE A 233 3.96 -8.07 -7.81
CA ILE A 233 2.59 -8.28 -7.34
C ILE A 233 1.57 -7.63 -8.29
N ALA A 234 1.85 -6.42 -8.78
CA ALA A 234 1.01 -5.72 -9.74
C ALA A 234 0.91 -6.50 -11.06
N ALA A 235 2.02 -7.04 -11.57
CA ALA A 235 2.05 -7.84 -12.78
C ALA A 235 1.26 -9.16 -12.60
N GLU A 236 1.40 -9.84 -11.46
CA GLU A 236 0.64 -11.05 -11.15
C GLU A 236 -0.87 -10.76 -10.99
N SER A 237 -1.23 -9.60 -10.44
CA SER A 237 -2.63 -9.18 -10.34
C SER A 237 -3.26 -8.98 -11.73
N ILE A 238 -2.50 -8.48 -12.70
CA ILE A 238 -2.93 -8.40 -14.11
C ILE A 238 -3.05 -9.79 -14.72
N LYS A 239 -2.02 -10.64 -14.58
CA LYS A 239 -1.97 -12.00 -15.15
C LYS A 239 -3.11 -12.89 -14.65
N SER A 240 -3.47 -12.75 -13.38
CA SER A 240 -4.58 -13.49 -12.76
C SER A 240 -5.96 -12.96 -13.13
N GLY A 241 -6.06 -11.84 -13.86
CA GLY A 241 -7.33 -11.23 -14.23
C GLY A 241 -8.07 -10.58 -13.05
N LYS A 242 -7.37 -10.27 -11.95
CA LYS A 242 -7.97 -9.65 -10.76
C LYS A 242 -8.67 -8.34 -11.12
N ARG A 243 -9.79 -8.07 -10.46
CA ARG A 243 -10.54 -6.81 -10.53
C ARG A 243 -11.05 -6.44 -9.15
N SER A 244 -11.01 -5.16 -8.85
CA SER A 244 -11.39 -4.62 -7.53
C SER A 244 -12.40 -3.48 -7.68
N PRO A 245 -13.64 -3.76 -8.17
CA PRO A 245 -14.67 -2.74 -8.37
C PRO A 245 -15.08 -2.03 -7.07
N GLU A 246 -14.84 -2.66 -5.91
CA GLU A 246 -15.08 -2.07 -4.60
C GLU A 246 -14.13 -0.91 -4.26
N TYR A 247 -13.02 -0.75 -5.00
CA TYR A 247 -12.01 0.29 -4.77
C TYR A 247 -12.63 1.69 -4.65
N TRP A 248 -13.63 2.03 -5.47
CA TRP A 248 -14.22 3.37 -5.46
C TRP A 248 -14.92 3.70 -4.13
N GLN A 249 -15.43 2.70 -3.42
CA GLN A 249 -15.96 2.90 -2.06
C GLN A 249 -14.83 3.00 -1.02
N ILE A 250 -13.76 2.22 -1.21
CA ILE A 250 -12.56 2.28 -0.37
C ILE A 250 -11.90 3.66 -0.46
N GLU A 251 -11.77 4.22 -1.66
CA GLU A 251 -11.20 5.55 -1.85
C GLU A 251 -12.04 6.65 -1.19
N LYS A 252 -13.38 6.58 -1.31
CA LYS A 252 -14.28 7.53 -0.61
C LYS A 252 -14.07 7.50 0.90
N ARG A 253 -14.01 6.30 1.48
CA ARG A 253 -13.74 6.09 2.92
C ARG A 253 -12.33 6.55 3.30
N TRP A 254 -11.35 6.36 2.41
CA TRP A 254 -9.97 6.82 2.61
C TRP A 254 -9.90 8.34 2.70
N ILE A 255 -10.53 9.04 1.76
CA ILE A 255 -10.63 10.50 1.74
C ILE A 255 -11.38 11.00 2.98
N ALA A 256 -12.44 10.31 3.42
CA ALA A 256 -13.16 10.60 4.66
C ALA A 256 -12.34 10.33 5.94
N GLY A 257 -11.14 9.76 5.83
CA GLY A 257 -10.23 9.54 6.94
C GLY A 257 -10.42 8.22 7.67
N GLU A 258 -11.10 7.23 7.09
CA GLU A 258 -11.23 5.87 7.65
C GLU A 258 -9.98 5.00 7.41
N THR A 259 -8.80 5.62 7.36
CA THR A 259 -7.57 4.94 6.91
C THR A 259 -7.19 3.74 7.77
N THR A 260 -7.32 3.81 9.09
CA THR A 260 -7.03 2.66 9.99
C THR A 260 -7.90 1.44 9.70
N ALA A 261 -9.20 1.63 9.43
CA ALA A 261 -10.09 0.52 9.10
C ALA A 261 -9.71 -0.12 7.76
N ILE A 262 -9.39 0.71 6.76
CA ILE A 262 -8.96 0.25 5.42
C ILE A 262 -7.63 -0.50 5.50
N MET A 263 -6.70 -0.04 6.33
CA MET A 263 -5.43 -0.73 6.61
C MET A 263 -5.66 -2.10 7.25
N ALA A 264 -6.59 -2.20 8.20
CA ALA A 264 -6.99 -3.46 8.81
C ALA A 264 -7.69 -4.40 7.81
N GLU A 265 -8.56 -3.88 6.94
CA GLU A 265 -9.20 -4.66 5.86
C GLU A 265 -8.16 -5.20 4.86
N SER A 266 -7.19 -4.35 4.46
CA SER A 266 -6.08 -4.72 3.59
C SER A 266 -5.23 -5.84 4.20
N SER A 267 -4.73 -5.64 5.42
CA SER A 267 -3.89 -6.62 6.12
C SER A 267 -4.64 -7.91 6.47
N GLY A 268 -5.92 -7.82 6.84
CA GLY A 268 -6.75 -8.96 7.22
C GLY A 268 -6.96 -9.98 6.09
N LYS A 269 -6.96 -9.55 4.82
CA LYS A 269 -7.00 -10.44 3.65
C LYS A 269 -5.80 -11.40 3.65
N VAL A 270 -4.61 -10.86 3.90
CA VAL A 270 -3.35 -11.61 3.93
C VAL A 270 -3.26 -12.51 5.16
N GLN A 271 -3.60 -11.99 6.34
CA GLN A 271 -3.53 -12.79 7.57
C GLN A 271 -4.39 -14.05 7.47
N LYS A 272 -5.60 -13.93 6.94
CA LYS A 272 -6.47 -15.08 6.70
C LYS A 272 -5.82 -16.07 5.74
N ALA A 273 -5.30 -15.61 4.61
CA ALA A 273 -4.65 -16.46 3.61
C ALA A 273 -3.40 -17.19 4.14
N LEU A 274 -2.60 -16.53 4.98
CA LEU A 274 -1.40 -17.13 5.59
C LEU A 274 -1.72 -18.02 6.79
N ALA A 275 -2.91 -17.87 7.39
CA ALA A 275 -3.36 -18.68 8.52
C ALA A 275 -4.02 -20.01 8.11
N VAL A 276 -4.45 -20.15 6.85
CA VAL A 276 -4.96 -21.43 6.34
C VAL A 276 -3.80 -22.44 6.27
N ARG A 277 -3.78 -23.35 7.23
CA ARG A 277 -2.91 -24.53 7.31
C ARG A 277 -3.75 -25.79 7.12
#